data_AF-A0A3D2ES32-F1
#
_entry.id   AF-A0A3D2ES32-F1
#
_cell.length_a   1.000
_cell.length_b   1.000
_cell.length_c   1.000
_cell.angle_alpha   90.00
_cell.angle_beta   90.00
_cell.angle_gamma   90.00
#
_symmetry.space_group_name_H-M   'P 1'
#
loop_
_entity.id
_entity.type
_entity.pdbx_description
1 polymer ?
#
loop_
_entity_poly.entity_id
_entity_poly.type
_entity_poly.pdbx_seq_one_letter_code
_entity_poly.pdbx_strand_id
1 'polypeptide(L)'
;MSKVFTFAKEGKVSVWFSTEPYNQVPDTYFEANKEGFEPWMQNFSMTDIDLENLELNGVEAGLAPIIDMLAPCSYSSAYASIVEHKIKKMGESQIAWVLLLFDYEYRPKKTKIYQDDILRFVGSYPYDMDDKSLVEPP
;
A
#
# COMPACT_ATOMS: atom_id res chain seq x y z
N MET A 1 16.25 21.67 7.04
CA MET A 1 15.88 20.98 5.79
C MET A 1 15.42 19.59 6.16
N SER A 2 14.17 19.26 5.88
CA SER A 2 13.69 17.87 5.93
C SER A 2 14.49 17.05 4.91
N LYS A 3 14.83 15.81 5.26
CA LYS A 3 15.59 14.93 4.40
C LYS A 3 14.67 14.41 3.30
N VAL A 4 14.99 14.73 2.05
CA VAL A 4 14.27 14.21 0.89
C VAL A 4 14.71 12.78 0.63
N PHE A 5 13.75 11.88 0.43
CA PHE A 5 14.00 10.50 0.06
C PHE A 5 13.42 10.22 -1.32
N THR A 6 14.14 9.39 -2.09
CA THR A 6 13.67 8.88 -3.38
C THR A 6 13.68 7.35 -3.30
N PHE A 7 12.59 6.75 -3.77
CA PHE A 7 12.29 5.34 -3.69
C PHE A 7 11.77 4.75 -5.01
N ALA A 8 11.55 5.58 -6.04
CA ALA A 8 11.28 5.10 -7.40
C ALA A 8 12.26 3.99 -7.80
N LYS A 9 11.71 2.84 -8.19
CA LYS A 9 12.45 1.65 -8.57
C LYS A 9 11.57 0.67 -9.33
N GLU A 10 11.89 0.48 -10.60
CA GLU A 10 11.17 -0.42 -11.48
C GLU A 10 11.09 -1.87 -10.97
N GLY A 11 9.95 -2.53 -11.24
CA GLY A 11 9.70 -3.92 -10.88
C GLY A 11 9.60 -4.17 -9.38
N LYS A 12 9.29 -3.12 -8.60
CA LYS A 12 9.02 -3.21 -7.16
C LYS A 12 7.66 -2.65 -6.83
N VAL A 13 6.86 -3.43 -6.11
CA VAL A 13 5.61 -2.96 -5.51
C VAL A 13 5.80 -2.84 -4.00
N SER A 14 5.53 -1.66 -3.46
CA SER A 14 5.48 -1.44 -2.02
C SER A 14 4.04 -1.55 -1.54
N VAL A 15 3.83 -2.26 -0.43
CA VAL A 15 2.49 -2.61 0.05
C VAL A 15 2.28 -2.11 1.47
N TRP A 16 1.13 -1.47 1.67
CA TRP A 16 0.56 -1.13 2.97
C TRP A 16 -0.83 -1.73 3.10
N PHE A 17 -1.29 -1.91 4.33
CA PHE A 17 -2.67 -2.24 4.62
C PHE A 17 -3.21 -1.38 5.76
N SER A 18 -4.54 -1.31 5.83
CA SER A 18 -5.26 -0.80 6.99
C SER A 18 -6.26 -1.82 7.52
N THR A 19 -6.47 -1.79 8.83
CA THR A 19 -7.60 -2.45 9.50
C THR A 19 -8.73 -1.48 9.82
N GLU A 20 -8.59 -0.20 9.45
CA GLU A 20 -9.61 0.81 9.61
C GLU A 20 -10.38 0.96 8.28
N PRO A 21 -11.68 0.64 8.23
CA PRO A 21 -12.48 0.79 7.02
C PRO A 21 -12.57 2.24 6.57
N TYR A 22 -12.80 2.47 5.27
CA TYR A 22 -12.82 3.82 4.70
C TYR A 22 -13.79 4.76 5.42
N ASN A 23 -14.94 4.25 5.87
CA ASN A 23 -15.92 5.05 6.61
C ASN A 23 -15.52 5.46 8.04
N GLN A 24 -14.38 4.98 8.53
CA GLN A 24 -13.78 5.37 9.81
C GLN A 24 -12.55 6.27 9.63
N VAL A 25 -11.90 6.21 8.47
CA VAL A 25 -10.78 7.09 8.14
C VAL A 25 -11.28 8.53 7.90
N PRO A 26 -10.72 9.55 8.56
CA PRO A 26 -11.11 10.94 8.31
C PRO A 26 -10.85 11.34 6.85
N ASP A 27 -11.82 11.99 6.19
CA ASP A 27 -11.67 12.47 4.80
C ASP A 27 -10.38 13.28 4.59
N THR A 28 -10.00 14.07 5.60
CA THR A 28 -8.77 14.87 5.61
C THR A 28 -7.51 14.05 5.35
N TYR A 29 -7.50 12.74 5.65
CA TYR A 29 -6.36 11.84 5.42
C TYR A 29 -6.05 11.62 3.92
N PHE A 30 -7.03 11.85 3.05
CA PHE A 30 -6.92 11.78 1.59
C PHE A 30 -7.00 13.16 0.92
N GLU A 31 -7.12 14.24 1.69
CA GLU A 31 -7.15 15.59 1.15
C GLU A 31 -5.73 16.12 0.90
N ALA A 32 -5.37 16.23 -0.37
CA ALA A 32 -4.09 16.79 -0.77
C ALA A 32 -3.92 18.25 -0.31
N ASN A 33 -2.72 18.58 0.19
CA ASN A 33 -2.36 19.95 0.51
C ASN A 33 -2.19 20.79 -0.78
N LYS A 34 -1.81 22.08 -0.64
CA LYS A 34 -1.60 22.99 -1.79
C LYS A 34 -0.49 22.55 -2.76
N GLU A 35 0.39 21.66 -2.32
CA GLU A 35 1.50 21.10 -3.10
C GLU A 35 1.14 19.73 -3.72
N GLY A 36 -0.09 19.25 -3.50
CA GLY A 36 -0.57 17.96 -4.02
C GLY A 36 -0.27 16.75 -3.14
N PHE A 37 0.25 16.94 -1.92
CA PHE A 37 0.57 15.83 -1.03
C PHE A 37 -0.55 15.53 -0.04
N GLU A 38 -1.06 14.31 -0.09
CA GLU A 38 -1.98 13.76 0.92
C GLU A 38 -1.22 13.46 2.24
N PRO A 39 -1.90 13.52 3.40
CA PRO A 39 -1.27 13.24 4.70
C PRO A 39 -0.49 11.93 4.79
N TRP A 40 -0.98 10.83 4.21
CA TRP A 40 -0.25 9.57 4.25
C TRP A 40 1.12 9.67 3.55
N MET A 41 1.21 10.38 2.43
CA MET A 41 2.48 10.59 1.72
C MET A 41 3.48 11.31 2.61
N GLN A 42 3.01 12.33 3.32
CA GLN A 42 3.82 13.11 4.26
C GLN A 42 4.23 12.26 5.47
N ASN A 43 3.30 11.50 6.04
CA ASN A 43 3.51 10.62 7.18
C ASN A 43 4.60 9.58 6.89
N PHE A 44 4.67 9.06 5.68
CA PHE A 44 5.72 8.13 5.27
C PHE A 44 6.98 8.80 4.69
N SER A 45 7.04 10.14 4.64
CA SER A 45 8.14 10.92 4.03
C SER A 45 8.39 10.59 2.56
N MET A 46 7.30 10.46 1.80
CA MET A 46 7.29 10.21 0.37
C MET A 46 7.03 11.50 -0.38
N THR A 47 7.87 11.82 -1.36
CA THR A 47 7.77 13.05 -2.15
C THR A 47 7.87 12.80 -3.65
N ASP A 48 8.04 11.54 -4.06
CA ASP A 48 8.36 11.08 -5.41
C ASP A 48 7.37 10.03 -5.90
N ILE A 49 6.11 10.15 -5.47
CA ILE A 49 5.03 9.23 -5.83
C ILE A 49 4.54 9.60 -7.23
N ASP A 50 4.46 8.58 -8.09
CA ASP A 50 3.66 8.64 -9.32
C ASP A 50 2.27 8.07 -9.03
N LEU A 51 1.24 8.90 -9.16
CA LEU A 51 -0.14 8.49 -8.88
C LEU A 51 -0.68 7.51 -9.92
N GLU A 52 -0.11 7.44 -11.12
CA GLU A 52 -0.48 6.43 -12.12
C GLU A 52 -0.09 5.01 -11.67
N ASN A 53 0.89 4.90 -10.77
CA ASN A 53 1.36 3.64 -10.19
C ASN A 53 0.71 3.31 -8.84
N LEU A 54 -0.22 4.13 -8.37
CA LEU A 54 -0.96 3.92 -7.14
C LEU A 54 -2.20 3.06 -7.40
N GLU A 55 -2.33 1.97 -6.65
CA GLU A 55 -3.53 1.14 -6.64
C GLU A 55 -4.06 1.00 -5.22
N LEU A 56 -5.37 1.18 -5.06
CA LEU A 56 -6.10 0.97 -3.82
C LEU A 56 -7.15 -0.13 -4.06
N ASN A 57 -7.27 -1.05 -3.12
CA ASN A 57 -8.36 -2.03 -3.12
C ASN A 57 -8.83 -2.31 -1.70
N GLY A 58 -10.12 -2.48 -1.50
CA GLY A 58 -10.69 -2.54 -0.16
C GLY A 58 -12.19 -2.80 -0.11
N VAL A 59 -12.70 -2.90 1.11
CA VAL A 59 -14.13 -2.90 1.40
C VAL A 59 -14.58 -1.54 1.95
N GLU A 60 -15.81 -1.15 1.62
CA GLU A 60 -16.40 0.11 2.10
C GLU A 60 -16.60 0.10 3.64
N ALA A 61 -16.96 -1.06 4.20
CA ALA A 61 -17.17 -1.24 5.63
C ALA A 61 -16.72 -2.62 6.12
N GLY A 62 -16.22 -2.67 7.36
CA GLY A 62 -15.79 -3.91 8.01
C GLY A 62 -14.43 -4.41 7.51
N LEU A 63 -14.17 -5.70 7.71
CA LEU A 63 -12.92 -6.35 7.33
C LEU A 63 -13.20 -7.56 6.43
N ALA A 64 -12.31 -7.81 5.50
CA ALA A 64 -12.37 -8.95 4.59
C ALA A 64 -11.09 -9.81 4.70
N PRO A 65 -11.14 -11.09 4.30
CA PRO A 65 -9.94 -11.90 4.13
C PRO A 65 -8.86 -11.17 3.33
N ILE A 66 -7.61 -11.26 3.77
CA ILE A 66 -6.49 -10.53 3.16
C ILE A 66 -6.35 -10.86 1.66
N ILE A 67 -6.56 -12.13 1.29
CA ILE A 67 -6.43 -12.54 -0.11
C ILE A 67 -7.52 -11.93 -1.00
N ASP A 68 -8.70 -11.63 -0.46
CA ASP A 68 -9.78 -11.00 -1.23
C ASP A 68 -9.41 -9.55 -1.60
N MET A 69 -8.57 -8.90 -0.77
CA MET A 69 -8.06 -7.55 -1.05
C MET A 69 -6.87 -7.56 -2.01
N LEU A 70 -6.09 -8.65 -2.07
CA LEU A 70 -4.87 -8.71 -2.89
C LEU A 70 -5.08 -9.37 -4.24
N ALA A 71 -5.95 -10.38 -4.31
CA ALA A 71 -6.11 -11.22 -5.49
C ALA A 71 -6.56 -10.47 -6.76
N PRO A 72 -7.47 -9.48 -6.72
CA PRO A 72 -7.84 -8.74 -7.92
C PRO A 72 -6.78 -7.70 -8.31
N CYS A 73 -5.84 -7.35 -7.42
CA CYS A 73 -4.87 -6.29 -7.68
C CYS A 73 -3.92 -6.62 -8.83
N SER A 74 -3.41 -5.58 -9.49
CA SER A 74 -2.51 -5.73 -10.63
C SER A 74 -1.30 -6.58 -10.26
N TYR A 75 -0.92 -7.53 -11.12
CA TYR A 75 0.26 -8.38 -10.97
C TYR A 75 0.27 -9.25 -9.69
N SER A 76 -0.87 -9.43 -9.02
CA SER A 76 -0.95 -10.04 -7.69
C SER A 76 -0.45 -11.47 -7.61
N SER A 77 -0.38 -12.20 -8.73
CA SER A 77 0.26 -13.52 -8.79
C SER A 77 1.73 -13.52 -8.35
N ALA A 78 2.43 -12.38 -8.46
CA ALA A 78 3.82 -12.23 -8.07
C ALA A 78 4.03 -12.09 -6.55
N TYR A 79 3.11 -11.44 -5.84
CA TYR A 79 3.34 -10.99 -4.46
C TYR A 79 2.25 -11.37 -3.46
N ALA A 80 1.01 -11.63 -3.87
CA ALA A 80 -0.13 -11.71 -2.96
C ALA A 80 0.03 -12.77 -1.86
N SER A 81 0.51 -13.97 -2.19
CA SER A 81 0.71 -15.03 -1.18
C SER A 81 1.75 -14.62 -0.11
N ILE A 82 2.84 -13.96 -0.52
CA ILE A 82 3.90 -13.54 0.39
C ILE A 82 3.44 -12.37 1.26
N VAL A 83 2.71 -11.43 0.67
CA VAL A 83 2.09 -10.30 1.37
C VAL A 83 1.08 -10.82 2.40
N GLU A 84 0.19 -11.74 2.01
CA GLU A 84 -0.79 -12.35 2.92
C GLU A 84 -0.10 -13.03 4.12
N HIS A 85 0.91 -13.86 3.85
CA HIS A 85 1.69 -14.51 4.91
C HIS A 85 2.34 -13.50 5.85
N LYS A 86 2.83 -12.39 5.31
CA LYS A 86 3.47 -11.33 6.11
C LYS A 86 2.46 -10.58 6.98
N ILE A 87 1.28 -10.24 6.45
CA ILE A 87 0.20 -9.60 7.20
C ILE A 87 -0.29 -10.53 8.33
N LYS A 88 -0.45 -11.83 8.06
CA LYS A 88 -0.75 -12.84 9.09
C LYS A 88 0.30 -12.89 10.19
N LYS A 89 1.58 -12.79 9.84
CA LYS A 89 2.68 -12.68 10.83
C LYS A 89 2.68 -11.36 11.61
N MET A 90 2.00 -10.32 11.11
CA MET A 90 1.82 -9.04 11.79
C MET A 90 0.61 -9.02 12.73
N GLY A 91 -0.15 -10.12 12.80
CA GLY A 91 -1.25 -10.32 13.75
C GLY A 91 -2.64 -10.31 13.13
N GLU A 92 -2.76 -9.99 11.84
CA GLU A 92 -4.08 -9.80 11.20
C GLU A 92 -4.49 -11.00 10.36
N SER A 93 -5.73 -11.44 10.47
CA SER A 93 -6.34 -12.43 9.56
C SER A 93 -7.24 -11.79 8.51
N GLN A 94 -7.67 -10.55 8.75
CA GLN A 94 -8.56 -9.77 7.89
C GLN A 94 -8.11 -8.31 7.93
N ILE A 95 -8.35 -7.59 6.83
CA ILE A 95 -7.98 -6.18 6.67
C ILE A 95 -9.13 -5.44 5.97
N ALA A 96 -9.12 -4.12 6.03
CA ALA A 96 -10.12 -3.30 5.38
C ALA A 96 -9.73 -2.95 3.94
N TRP A 97 -8.48 -2.55 3.73
CA TRP A 97 -7.97 -2.17 2.42
C TRP A 97 -6.46 -2.25 2.35
N VAL A 98 -5.95 -2.26 1.12
CA VAL A 98 -4.53 -2.27 0.76
C VAL A 98 -4.20 -1.05 -0.10
N LEU A 99 -2.98 -0.56 0.07
CA LEU A 99 -2.36 0.43 -0.80
C LEU A 99 -1.13 -0.19 -1.43
N LEU A 100 -1.08 -0.18 -2.76
CA LEU A 100 0.02 -0.67 -3.55
C LEU A 100 0.60 0.49 -4.34
N LEU A 101 1.92 0.62 -4.29
CA LEU A 101 2.65 1.58 -5.11
C LEU A 101 3.65 0.81 -5.96
N PHE A 102 3.35 0.72 -7.26
CA PHE A 102 4.16 0.08 -8.27
C PHE A 102 5.36 0.93 -8.67
N ASP A 103 6.38 0.31 -9.26
CA ASP A 103 7.71 0.88 -9.50
C ASP A 103 8.27 1.72 -8.33
N TYR A 104 8.07 1.22 -7.11
CA TYR A 104 8.43 1.91 -5.88
C TYR A 104 8.93 0.93 -4.80
N GLU A 105 10.09 1.23 -4.22
CA GLU A 105 10.68 0.45 -3.13
C GLU A 105 10.83 1.30 -1.88
N TYR A 106 9.74 1.44 -1.12
CA TYR A 106 9.78 2.11 0.17
C TYR A 106 10.74 1.40 1.13
N ARG A 107 11.62 2.18 1.77
CA ARG A 107 12.61 1.62 2.70
C ARG A 107 12.41 2.22 4.09
N PRO A 108 11.62 1.58 4.97
CA PRO A 108 11.40 2.07 6.33
C PRO A 108 12.70 2.13 7.16
N LYS A 109 13.74 1.38 6.76
CA LYS A 109 15.09 1.49 7.35
C LYS A 109 15.73 2.87 7.15
N LYS A 110 15.38 3.59 6.06
CA LYS A 110 15.86 4.94 5.75
C LYS A 110 15.02 6.01 6.46
N THR A 111 13.69 5.89 6.42
CA THR A 111 12.75 6.87 7.01
C THR A 111 12.56 6.70 8.51
N LYS A 112 12.76 5.48 9.02
CA LYS A 112 12.38 5.02 10.38
C LYS A 112 10.87 4.95 10.62
N ILE A 113 10.07 4.93 9.56
CA ILE A 113 8.60 4.95 9.62
C ILE A 113 8.09 3.63 9.04
N TYR A 114 7.39 2.86 9.86
CA TYR A 114 6.84 1.55 9.47
C TYR A 114 5.30 1.55 9.45
N GLN A 115 4.68 2.52 10.11
CA GLN A 115 3.24 2.71 10.15
C GLN A 115 2.95 4.16 10.54
N ASP A 116 1.74 4.62 10.22
CA ASP A 116 1.09 5.74 10.88
C ASP A 116 -0.17 5.23 11.61
N ASP A 117 -1.11 6.13 11.91
CA ASP A 117 -2.34 5.78 12.62
C ASP A 117 -3.29 4.91 11.77
N ILE A 118 -3.18 4.93 10.44
CA ILE A 118 -4.12 4.29 9.51
C ILE A 118 -3.47 3.14 8.73
N LEU A 119 -2.25 3.35 8.23
CA LEU A 119 -1.54 2.47 7.33
C LEU A 119 -0.35 1.79 8.02
N ARG A 120 -0.20 0.49 7.76
CA ARG A 120 0.94 -0.32 8.21
C ARG A 120 1.71 -0.85 7.00
N PHE A 121 3.00 -0.56 6.93
CA PHE A 121 3.87 -1.05 5.86
C PHE A 121 4.15 -2.55 6.01
N VAL A 122 3.94 -3.29 4.94
CA VAL A 122 4.15 -4.75 4.89
C VAL A 122 5.56 -5.07 4.38
N GLY A 123 5.93 -4.46 3.27
CA GLY A 123 7.17 -4.75 2.55
C GLY A 123 7.14 -4.25 1.11
N SER A 124 8.26 -4.43 0.42
CA SER A 124 8.39 -4.23 -1.03
C SER A 124 8.77 -5.53 -1.70
N TYR A 125 8.06 -5.88 -2.78
CA TYR A 125 8.12 -7.18 -3.43
C TYR A 125 8.44 -7.03 -4.92
N PRO A 126 9.14 -7.99 -5.55
CA PRO A 126 9.28 -8.01 -7.00
C PRO A 126 7.93 -8.28 -7.67
N TYR A 127 7.73 -7.69 -8.85
CA TYR A 127 6.69 -8.05 -9.81
C TYR A 127 7.23 -7.82 -11.23
N ASP A 128 6.58 -8.42 -12.21
CA ASP A 128 6.77 -8.19 -13.65
C ASP A 128 5.46 -7.68 -14.27
N MET A 129 5.55 -6.85 -15.31
CA MET A 129 4.37 -6.37 -16.04
C MET A 129 3.67 -7.48 -16.83
N ASP A 130 4.35 -8.61 -17.06
CA ASP A 130 3.75 -9.81 -17.66
C ASP A 130 3.00 -10.69 -16.63
N ASP A 131 3.14 -10.40 -15.33
CA ASP A 131 2.40 -11.12 -14.29
C ASP A 131 0.90 -10.84 -14.38
N LYS A 132 0.09 -11.80 -13.95
CA LYS A 132 -1.38 -11.66 -13.95
C LYS A 132 -1.91 -11.34 -12.56
N SER A 133 -3.12 -10.79 -12.50
CA SER A 133 -3.91 -10.84 -11.27
C SER A 133 -4.31 -12.29 -10.97
N LEU A 134 -4.37 -12.67 -9.69
CA LEU A 134 -4.83 -14.00 -9.26
C LEU A 134 -6.32 -14.23 -9.58
N VAL A 135 -7.11 -13.17 -9.60
CA VAL A 135 -8.51 -13.16 -10.01
C VAL A 135 -8.70 -11.98 -10.96
N GLU A 136 -9.51 -12.15 -11.99
CA GLU A 136 -9.88 -11.03 -12.86
C GLU A 136 -10.70 -10.00 -12.06
N PRO A 137 -10.45 -8.70 -12.23
CA PRO A 137 -11.32 -7.68 -11.65
C PRO A 137 -12.75 -7.84 -12.19
N PRO A 138 -13.78 -7.63 -11.36
CA PRO A 138 -15.19 -7.81 -11.73
C PRO A 138 -15.65 -6.89 -12.86
#